data_AF-A0A2R9CEZ6-F1
#
_entry.id   AF-A0A2R9CEZ6-F1
#
_cell.length_a   1.000
_cell.length_b   1.000
_cell.length_c   1.000
_cell.angle_alpha   90.00
_cell.angle_beta   90.00
_cell.angle_gamma   90.00
#
_symmetry.space_group_name_H-M   'P 1'
#
loop_
_entity.id
_entity.type
_entity.pdbx_description
1 polymer ?
#
loop_
_entity_poly.entity_id
_entity_poly.type
_entity_poly.pdbx_seq_one_letter_code
_entity_poly.pdbx_strand_id
1 'polypeptide(L)'
;MASRSMRLLLLLSCLAKTGVLGDIIMRPSCAPGWFYHKSNCYGYFRKLRNWSDAELECQSYGNGAHLASILSLKEASTIAEYISGYQRSQPIWIGLHDPQKRQQWQWIDGAMYLYRSWSGKSMGGNKHCAEMSSNSNFLTWSSNECNKRQHFLCKYRP
;
A
#
# COMPACT_ATOMS: atom_id res chain seq x y z
N MET A 1 -44.11 66.35 -33.09
CA MET A 1 -42.80 67.02 -32.90
C MET A 1 -42.22 66.47 -31.61
N ALA A 2 -41.45 65.38 -31.65
CA ALA A 2 -40.00 65.37 -31.79
C ALA A 2 -39.28 66.08 -30.64
N SER A 3 -38.66 65.34 -29.72
CA SER A 3 -37.19 65.25 -29.67
C SER A 3 -36.73 64.26 -28.60
N ARG A 4 -35.65 63.56 -28.94
CA ARG A 4 -34.95 62.51 -28.19
C ARG A 4 -34.00 63.13 -27.17
N SER A 5 -33.79 62.47 -26.04
CA SER A 5 -32.59 62.54 -25.17
C SER A 5 -32.80 61.54 -24.03
N MET A 6 -31.86 60.76 -23.50
CA MET A 6 -30.47 60.46 -23.80
C MET A 6 -30.21 59.14 -23.05
N ARG A 7 -29.44 58.23 -23.64
CA ARG A 7 -29.15 56.88 -23.09
C ARG A 7 -28.49 56.98 -21.72
N LEU A 8 -29.01 56.28 -20.71
CA LEU A 8 -28.24 55.90 -19.53
C LEU A 8 -27.98 54.39 -19.60
N LEU A 9 -26.77 54.04 -20.06
CA LEU A 9 -26.23 52.69 -20.01
C LEU A 9 -25.95 52.35 -18.53
N LEU A 10 -26.85 51.61 -17.88
CA LEU A 10 -26.53 51.00 -16.60
C LEU A 10 -25.55 49.86 -16.85
N LEU A 11 -24.30 50.10 -16.47
CA LEU A 11 -23.18 49.17 -16.60
C LEU A 11 -23.51 47.83 -15.93
N LEU A 12 -23.26 46.77 -16.69
CA LEU A 12 -23.14 45.40 -16.24
C LEU A 12 -22.33 45.32 -14.94
N SER A 13 -22.97 45.02 -13.81
CA SER A 13 -22.31 44.35 -12.70
C SER A 13 -22.96 42.99 -12.50
N CYS A 14 -22.72 42.11 -13.46
CA CYS A 14 -22.80 40.68 -13.23
C CYS A 14 -21.65 40.32 -12.27
N LEU A 15 -21.79 40.63 -10.98
CA LEU A 15 -21.03 39.94 -9.95
C LEU A 15 -21.65 38.54 -9.79
N ALA A 16 -21.57 37.75 -10.87
CA ALA A 16 -21.41 36.33 -10.70
C ALA A 16 -20.13 36.23 -9.86
N LYS A 17 -20.30 36.06 -8.54
CA LYS A 17 -19.21 35.63 -7.67
C LYS A 17 -18.62 34.45 -8.40
N THR A 18 -17.43 34.62 -8.94
CA THR A 18 -16.66 33.53 -9.49
C THR A 18 -16.54 32.58 -8.31
N GLY A 19 -17.37 31.54 -8.33
CA GLY A 19 -17.17 30.40 -7.47
C GLY A 19 -15.76 29.97 -7.79
N VAL A 20 -14.85 30.25 -6.87
CA VAL A 20 -13.55 29.64 -6.84
C VAL A 20 -13.87 28.16 -6.69
N LEU A 21 -14.07 27.48 -7.82
CA LEU A 21 -13.71 26.08 -7.95
C LEU A 21 -12.21 26.07 -7.79
N GLY A 22 -11.76 26.31 -6.55
CA GLY A 22 -10.44 25.95 -6.13
C GLY A 22 -10.43 24.47 -6.38
N ASP A 23 -9.61 24.05 -7.34
CA ASP A 23 -9.35 22.65 -7.61
C ASP A 23 -9.23 21.98 -6.25
N ILE A 24 -10.23 21.18 -5.88
CA ILE A 24 -10.11 20.35 -4.70
C ILE A 24 -9.01 19.39 -5.11
N ILE A 25 -7.78 19.71 -4.72
CA ILE A 25 -6.66 18.80 -4.79
C ILE A 25 -7.11 17.64 -3.90
N MET A 26 -7.74 16.64 -4.50
CA MET A 26 -7.97 15.35 -3.89
C MET A 26 -6.57 14.82 -3.63
N ARG A 27 -6.05 15.11 -2.43
CA ARG A 27 -4.84 14.46 -1.96
C ARG A 27 -5.11 12.97 -2.10
N PRO A 28 -4.25 12.21 -2.79
CA PRO A 28 -4.43 10.78 -2.92
C PRO A 28 -4.55 10.20 -1.51
N SER A 29 -5.77 9.85 -1.11
CA SER A 29 -6.06 9.26 0.18
C SER A 29 -6.12 7.75 -0.01
N CYS A 30 -5.70 7.02 1.01
CA CYS A 30 -5.81 5.58 0.96
C CYS A 30 -7.28 5.15 0.94
N ALA A 31 -7.55 4.00 0.31
CA ALA A 31 -8.86 3.38 0.38
C ALA A 31 -9.30 3.18 1.85
N PRO A 32 -10.60 3.20 2.14
CA PRO A 32 -11.10 2.98 3.50
C PRO A 32 -10.49 1.72 4.15
N GLY A 33 -9.97 1.85 5.37
CA GLY A 33 -9.32 0.77 6.11
C GLY A 33 -7.82 0.58 5.83
N TRP A 34 -7.26 1.30 4.86
CA TRP A 34 -5.82 1.31 4.57
C TRP A 34 -5.13 2.47 5.31
N PHE A 35 -3.92 2.24 5.81
CA PHE A 35 -3.15 3.30 6.45
C PHE A 35 -2.13 3.92 5.48
N TYR A 36 -1.95 5.24 5.60
CA TYR A 36 -0.99 5.99 4.80
C TYR A 36 0.35 6.11 5.52
N HIS A 37 1.45 5.76 4.83
CA HIS A 37 2.80 6.04 5.30
C HIS A 37 3.73 6.36 4.12
N LYS A 38 4.34 7.56 4.16
CA LYS A 38 5.35 8.03 3.18
C LYS A 38 4.94 7.78 1.72
N SER A 39 3.77 8.27 1.32
CA SER A 39 3.24 8.13 -0.06
C SER A 39 2.87 6.71 -0.47
N ASN A 40 2.65 5.81 0.49
CA ASN A 40 2.14 4.48 0.22
C ASN A 40 0.95 4.21 1.12
N CYS A 41 0.04 3.38 0.62
CA CYS A 41 -1.12 2.88 1.32
C CYS A 41 -0.91 1.40 1.61
N TYR A 42 -1.24 0.97 2.83
CA TYR A 42 -1.08 -0.41 3.26
C TYR A 42 -2.38 -0.96 3.83
N GLY A 43 -2.70 -2.20 3.44
CA GLY A 43 -3.93 -2.88 3.82
C GLY A 43 -3.62 -4.25 4.40
N TYR A 44 -4.03 -4.49 5.64
CA TYR A 44 -3.90 -5.79 6.28
C TYR A 44 -5.17 -6.62 6.11
N PHE A 45 -5.03 -7.82 5.54
CA PHE A 45 -6.16 -8.70 5.23
C PHE A 45 -6.15 -9.96 6.09
N ARG A 46 -7.16 -10.07 6.96
CA ARG A 46 -7.42 -11.23 7.83
C ARG A 46 -8.10 -12.37 7.07
N LYS A 47 -7.52 -12.79 5.94
CA LYS A 47 -8.01 -13.88 5.08
C LYS A 47 -6.89 -14.87 4.84
N LEU A 48 -7.18 -16.16 4.98
CA LEU A 48 -6.21 -17.21 4.76
C LEU A 48 -6.05 -17.46 3.25
N ARG A 49 -4.87 -17.11 2.72
CA ARG A 49 -4.51 -17.26 1.31
C ARG A 49 -3.11 -17.85 1.19
N ASN A 50 -2.90 -18.68 0.18
CA ASN A 50 -1.53 -19.01 -0.23
C ASN A 50 -0.88 -17.73 -0.80
N TRP A 51 0.45 -17.73 -0.96
CA TRP A 51 1.15 -16.51 -1.37
C TRP A 51 0.68 -15.98 -2.72
N SER A 52 0.43 -16.87 -3.69
CA SER A 52 -0.04 -16.47 -5.03
C SER A 52 -1.46 -15.90 -5.00
N ASP A 53 -2.38 -16.52 -4.26
CA ASP A 53 -3.75 -16.02 -4.13
C ASP A 53 -3.77 -14.66 -3.39
N ALA A 54 -2.87 -14.47 -2.43
CA ALA A 54 -2.74 -13.22 -1.70
C ALA A 54 -2.24 -12.08 -2.61
N GLU A 55 -1.27 -12.36 -3.48
CA GLU A 55 -0.79 -11.43 -4.51
C GLU A 55 -1.91 -11.05 -5.48
N LEU A 56 -2.65 -12.03 -6.00
CA LEU A 56 -3.80 -11.77 -6.88
C LEU A 56 -4.88 -10.93 -6.17
N GLU A 57 -5.11 -11.17 -4.87
CA GLU A 57 -6.05 -10.38 -4.09
C GLU A 57 -5.54 -8.94 -3.89
N CYS A 58 -4.24 -8.72 -3.67
CA CYS A 58 -3.67 -7.36 -3.62
C CYS A 58 -3.86 -6.62 -4.95
N GLN A 59 -3.59 -7.27 -6.08
CA GLN A 59 -3.76 -6.70 -7.42
C GLN A 59 -5.21 -6.29 -7.72
N SER A 60 -6.20 -6.90 -7.05
CA SER A 60 -7.61 -6.54 -7.22
C SER A 60 -7.99 -5.15 -6.67
N TYR A 61 -7.16 -4.53 -5.82
CA TYR A 61 -7.42 -3.21 -5.23
C TYR A 61 -6.96 -2.03 -6.10
N GLY A 62 -6.32 -2.29 -7.24
CA GLY A 62 -5.95 -1.26 -8.22
C GLY A 62 -4.58 -1.49 -8.87
N ASN A 63 -4.30 -0.71 -9.91
CA ASN A 63 -3.01 -0.77 -10.61
C ASN A 63 -1.86 -0.43 -9.66
N GLY A 64 -0.84 -1.30 -9.61
CA GLY A 64 0.32 -1.13 -8.74
C GLY A 64 0.12 -1.56 -7.29
N ALA A 65 -1.01 -2.21 -6.96
CA ALA A 65 -1.19 -2.87 -5.68
C ALA A 65 -0.61 -4.29 -5.70
N HIS A 66 0.28 -4.56 -4.75
CA HIS A 66 1.00 -5.83 -4.63
C HIS A 66 1.08 -6.25 -3.17
N LEU A 67 1.48 -7.49 -2.90
CA LEU A 67 2.01 -7.84 -1.58
C LEU A 67 3.14 -6.90 -1.19
N ALA A 68 3.13 -6.45 0.06
CA ALA A 68 3.91 -5.30 0.47
C ALA A 68 5.43 -5.54 0.37
N SER A 69 6.12 -4.58 -0.27
CA SER A 69 7.56 -4.39 -0.08
C SER A 69 7.87 -3.63 1.20
N ILE A 70 8.99 -3.97 1.85
CA ILE A 70 9.49 -3.31 3.05
C ILE A 70 10.95 -2.90 2.80
N LEU A 71 11.20 -1.60 2.75
CA LEU A 71 12.42 -1.01 2.20
C LEU A 71 13.27 -0.29 3.26
N SER A 72 12.80 -0.22 4.50
CA SER A 72 13.57 0.36 5.60
C SER A 72 13.10 -0.14 6.97
N LEU A 73 13.95 -0.01 7.98
CA LEU A 73 13.58 -0.29 9.37
C LEU A 73 12.42 0.59 9.85
N LYS A 74 12.39 1.87 9.48
CA LYS A 74 11.32 2.79 9.91
C LYS A 74 9.95 2.40 9.34
N GLU A 75 9.94 1.96 8.08
CA GLU A 75 8.74 1.41 7.43
C GLU A 75 8.31 0.11 8.12
N ALA A 76 9.25 -0.82 8.37
CA ALA A 76 9.00 -2.07 9.08
C ALA A 76 8.37 -1.83 10.46
N SER A 77 8.92 -0.90 11.26
CA SER A 77 8.37 -0.56 12.58
C SER A 77 6.96 0.01 12.49
N THR A 78 6.68 0.85 11.49
CA THR A 78 5.33 1.43 11.31
C THR A 78 4.32 0.34 10.92
N ILE A 79 4.70 -0.55 10.00
CA ILE A 79 3.89 -1.70 9.59
C ILE A 79 3.64 -2.65 10.78
N ALA A 80 4.67 -2.93 11.56
CA ALA A 80 4.57 -3.79 12.74
C ALA A 80 3.61 -3.23 13.80
N GLU A 81 3.66 -1.93 14.06
CA GLU A 81 2.73 -1.23 14.96
C GLU A 81 1.28 -1.32 14.44
N TYR A 82 1.06 -1.03 13.15
CA TYR A 82 -0.24 -1.14 12.52
C TYR A 82 -0.82 -2.55 12.64
N ILE A 83 -0.05 -3.58 12.27
CA ILE A 83 -0.47 -4.99 12.37
C ILE A 83 -0.76 -5.38 13.83
N SER A 84 0.08 -4.93 14.77
CA SER A 84 -0.05 -5.24 16.20
C SER A 84 -1.34 -4.68 16.83
N GLY A 85 -1.96 -3.68 16.19
CA GLY A 85 -3.30 -3.21 16.52
C GLY A 85 -4.41 -4.22 16.17
N TYR A 86 -4.15 -5.16 15.26
CA TYR A 86 -5.11 -6.19 14.86
C TYR A 86 -4.80 -7.57 15.44
N GLN A 87 -3.52 -7.99 15.50
CA GLN A 87 -3.11 -9.31 15.98
C GLN A 87 -1.62 -9.40 16.32
N ARG A 88 -1.20 -10.41 17.11
CA ARG A 88 0.19 -10.60 17.56
C ARG A 88 0.75 -12.03 17.44
N SER A 89 0.00 -12.98 16.90
CA SER A 89 0.33 -14.41 16.97
C SER A 89 0.56 -15.08 15.62
N GLN A 90 0.00 -14.55 14.53
CA GLN A 90 0.02 -15.19 13.21
C GLN A 90 1.05 -14.53 12.28
N PRO A 91 1.80 -15.31 11.47
CA PRO A 91 2.67 -14.75 10.44
C PRO A 91 1.87 -14.09 9.32
N ILE A 92 2.51 -13.20 8.58
CA ILE A 92 1.86 -12.40 7.53
C ILE A 92 2.68 -12.44 6.24
N TRP A 93 2.05 -12.80 5.12
CA TRP A 93 2.69 -12.74 3.81
C TRP A 93 3.07 -11.31 3.42
N ILE A 94 4.24 -11.19 2.80
CA ILE A 94 4.78 -9.98 2.17
C ILE A 94 5.30 -10.32 0.77
N GLY A 95 5.62 -9.29 -0.03
CA GLY A 95 5.92 -9.44 -1.45
C GLY A 95 7.28 -10.03 -1.80
N LEU A 96 8.07 -10.48 -0.82
CA LEU A 96 9.42 -10.99 -1.05
C LEU A 96 9.36 -12.49 -1.38
N HIS A 97 9.97 -12.89 -2.49
CA HIS A 97 9.98 -14.28 -2.96
C HIS A 97 11.28 -14.65 -3.71
N ASP A 98 11.57 -15.95 -3.82
CA ASP A 98 12.68 -16.54 -4.58
C ASP A 98 12.13 -17.40 -5.73
N PRO A 99 11.77 -16.78 -6.88
CA PRO A 99 11.07 -17.50 -7.96
C PRO A 99 11.92 -18.58 -8.61
N GLN A 100 13.24 -18.37 -8.67
CA GLN A 100 14.16 -19.29 -9.33
C GLN A 100 14.63 -20.42 -8.40
N LYS A 101 14.24 -20.40 -7.13
CA LYS A 101 14.68 -21.36 -6.10
C LYS A 101 16.20 -21.43 -5.98
N ARG A 102 16.86 -20.29 -6.14
CA ARG A 102 18.32 -20.13 -6.17
C ARG A 102 18.83 -19.20 -5.06
N GLN A 103 18.00 -18.97 -4.04
CA GLN A 103 18.25 -18.03 -2.96
C GLN A 103 18.40 -16.59 -3.48
N GLN A 104 17.77 -16.29 -4.62
CA GLN A 104 17.76 -14.96 -5.24
C GLN A 104 16.41 -14.30 -4.96
N TRP A 105 16.36 -13.61 -3.83
CA TRP A 105 15.15 -12.97 -3.34
C TRP A 105 14.92 -11.62 -4.03
N GLN A 106 13.67 -11.38 -4.42
CA GLN A 106 13.22 -10.15 -5.05
C GLN A 106 11.82 -9.76 -4.56
N TRP A 107 11.50 -8.48 -4.61
CA TRP A 107 10.16 -7.99 -4.35
C TRP A 107 9.29 -8.13 -5.59
N ILE A 108 8.06 -8.61 -5.43
CA ILE A 108 7.10 -8.82 -6.53
C ILE A 108 6.68 -7.51 -7.20
N ASP A 109 6.73 -6.39 -6.47
CA ASP A 109 6.46 -5.04 -6.97
C ASP A 109 7.65 -4.41 -7.72
N GLY A 110 8.76 -5.14 -7.87
CA GLY A 110 9.97 -4.69 -8.55
C GLY A 110 10.85 -3.73 -7.72
N ALA A 111 10.53 -3.48 -6.44
CA ALA A 111 11.36 -2.65 -5.59
C ALA A 111 12.77 -3.22 -5.39
N MET A 112 13.76 -2.35 -5.17
CA MET A 112 15.14 -2.78 -4.92
C MET A 112 15.27 -3.53 -3.58
N TYR A 113 15.92 -4.69 -3.61
CA TYR A 113 16.13 -5.54 -2.43
C TYR A 113 17.39 -5.14 -1.63
N LEU A 114 17.36 -3.94 -1.04
CA LEU A 114 18.48 -3.37 -0.27
C LEU A 114 18.34 -3.59 1.25
N TYR A 115 17.14 -3.39 1.79
CA TYR A 115 16.85 -3.64 3.21
C TYR A 115 16.58 -5.13 3.44
N ARG A 116 17.22 -5.70 4.48
CA ARG A 116 17.13 -7.13 4.81
C ARG A 116 16.90 -7.30 6.31
N SER A 117 15.85 -8.01 6.67
CA SER A 117 15.49 -8.26 8.07
C SER A 117 15.18 -9.74 8.33
N TRP A 118 15.99 -10.67 7.80
CA TRP A 118 15.78 -12.09 8.05
C TRP A 118 15.97 -12.45 9.53
N SER A 119 15.04 -13.21 10.10
CA SER A 119 15.30 -13.97 11.31
C SER A 119 16.33 -15.04 10.95
N GLY A 120 17.37 -15.26 11.77
CA GLY A 120 18.50 -16.15 11.46
C GLY A 120 18.17 -17.64 11.22
N LYS A 121 16.90 -17.99 11.02
CA LYS A 121 16.43 -19.32 10.60
C LYS A 121 16.72 -19.51 9.10
N SER A 122 17.29 -20.66 8.76
CA SER A 122 17.82 -20.96 7.43
C SER A 122 16.84 -20.65 6.29
N MET A 123 17.29 -19.93 5.27
CA MET A 123 16.63 -19.76 3.97
C MET A 123 16.67 -21.04 3.09
N GLY A 124 16.65 -22.22 3.72
CA GLY A 124 16.84 -23.52 3.07
C GLY A 124 15.54 -24.31 2.90
N GLY A 125 15.53 -25.23 1.94
CA GLY A 125 14.40 -26.12 1.64
C GLY A 125 13.39 -25.53 0.64
N ASN A 126 12.17 -26.08 0.60
CA ASN A 126 11.08 -25.66 -0.31
C ASN A 126 10.39 -24.33 0.11
N LYS A 127 11.14 -23.43 0.73
CA LYS A 127 10.64 -22.21 1.37
C LYS A 127 11.02 -20.98 0.56
N HIS A 128 10.18 -20.63 -0.40
CA HIS A 128 10.48 -19.61 -1.43
C HIS A 128 9.63 -18.34 -1.32
N CYS A 129 8.80 -18.21 -0.29
CA CYS A 129 7.97 -17.04 -0.02
C CYS A 129 8.25 -16.51 1.39
N ALA A 130 8.35 -15.19 1.53
CA ALA A 130 8.70 -14.57 2.81
C ALA A 130 7.46 -14.12 3.59
N GLU A 131 7.54 -14.24 4.90
CA GLU A 131 6.53 -13.80 5.84
C GLU A 131 7.14 -12.95 6.96
N MET A 132 6.37 -12.02 7.50
CA MET A 132 6.69 -11.32 8.75
C MET A 132 6.43 -12.27 9.94
N SER A 133 7.45 -12.45 10.78
CA SER A 133 7.41 -13.37 11.92
C SER A 133 6.74 -12.74 13.14
N SER A 134 5.64 -13.33 13.61
CA SER A 134 4.95 -12.91 14.84
C SER A 134 5.84 -12.99 16.08
N ASN A 135 6.75 -13.98 16.15
CA ASN A 135 7.72 -14.14 17.24
C ASN A 135 8.68 -12.96 17.41
N SER A 136 8.82 -12.12 16.38
CA SER A 136 9.69 -10.96 16.38
C SER A 136 8.92 -9.63 16.43
N ASN A 137 7.65 -9.67 16.84
CA ASN A 137 6.72 -8.54 16.71
C ASN A 137 6.70 -8.01 15.28
N PHE A 138 6.73 -8.90 14.29
CA PHE A 138 6.74 -8.57 12.86
C PHE A 138 7.97 -7.79 12.37
N LEU A 139 9.04 -7.65 13.16
CA LEU A 139 10.22 -6.89 12.74
C LEU A 139 11.16 -7.69 11.83
N THR A 140 11.10 -9.02 11.90
CA THR A 140 11.94 -9.91 11.08
C THR A 140 11.11 -10.83 10.20
N TRP A 141 11.76 -11.33 9.14
CA TRP A 141 11.17 -12.20 8.14
C TRP A 141 11.60 -13.64 8.33
N SER A 142 10.74 -14.56 7.91
CA SER A 142 11.06 -15.98 7.75
C SER A 142 10.71 -16.41 6.34
N SER A 143 11.40 -17.43 5.84
CA SER A 143 10.98 -18.11 4.62
C SER A 143 9.99 -19.22 4.98
N ASN A 144 9.00 -19.44 4.11
CA ASN A 144 8.00 -20.48 4.28
C ASN A 144 7.54 -21.05 2.92
N GLU A 145 6.86 -22.18 2.96
CA GLU A 145 6.28 -22.81 1.77
C GLU A 145 5.14 -21.93 1.23
N CYS A 146 5.22 -21.54 -0.04
CA CYS A 146 4.27 -20.61 -0.67
C CYS A 146 2.81 -21.09 -0.64
N ASN A 147 2.58 -22.41 -0.50
CA ASN A 147 1.25 -23.01 -0.42
C ASN A 147 0.59 -22.87 0.96
N LYS A 148 1.32 -22.42 1.99
CA LYS A 148 0.74 -22.17 3.32
C LYS A 148 -0.28 -21.04 3.24
N ARG A 149 -1.40 -21.22 3.94
CA ARG A 149 -2.47 -20.23 3.97
C ARG A 149 -2.33 -19.37 5.22
N GLN A 150 -2.16 -18.07 5.03
CA GLN A 150 -2.01 -17.09 6.12
C GLN A 150 -2.57 -15.73 5.71
N HIS A 151 -2.61 -14.81 6.66
CA HIS A 151 -2.97 -13.42 6.41
C HIS A 151 -1.88 -12.71 5.62
N PHE A 152 -2.20 -11.56 5.03
CA PHE A 152 -1.29 -10.88 4.13
C PHE A 152 -1.41 -9.36 4.23
N LEU A 153 -0.33 -8.67 3.82
CA LEU A 153 -0.25 -7.23 3.77
C LEU A 153 -0.09 -6.77 2.32
N CYS A 154 -0.99 -5.93 1.84
CA CYS A 154 -0.89 -5.30 0.54
C CYS A 154 -0.32 -3.87 0.66
N LYS A 155 0.30 -3.39 -0.42
CA LYS A 155 0.85 -2.04 -0.56
C LYS A 155 0.55 -1.51 -1.95
N TYR A 156 0.21 -0.23 -2.05
CA TYR A 156 0.19 0.50 -3.32
C TYR A 156 0.60 1.96 -3.12
N ARG A 157 1.00 2.61 -4.21
CA ARG A 157 1.19 4.06 -4.26
C ARG A 157 -0.08 4.71 -4.84
N PRO A 158 -0.77 5.58 -4.08
CA PRO A 158 -2.01 6.21 -4.54
C PRO A 158 -1.76 7.27 -5.62
#